data_AF-A0A531NA95-F1
#
_entry.id   AF-A0A531NA95-F1
#
_cell.length_a   1.000
_cell.length_b   1.000
_cell.length_c   1.000
_cell.angle_alpha   90.00
_cell.angle_beta   90.00
_cell.angle_gamma   90.00
#
_symmetry.space_group_name_H-M   'P 1'
#
loop_
_entity.id
_entity.type
_entity.pdbx_description
1 polymer ?
#
loop_
_entity_poly.entity_id
_entity_poly.type
_entity_poly.pdbx_seq_one_letter_code
_entity_poly.pdbx_strand_id
1 'polypeptide(L)'
;SREDGHVGDVELLVVDRNSRQVRQRLLQPGLITDDAIAIRKIEFDTGRYGLAPGVTAFGLRIEMANHSQADPFSETDLRLYAVAGDALRMVLDGLVVAGNGGEGDTNCAGSFHSSRVSLTMGAARHHGYRDITAVERTDTDEPSPDKDGECQSHPGKPVNRTYRLRYDGSRYPVPGKLRAMEP
;
A
#
# COMPACT_ATOMS: atom_id res chain seq x y z
N SER A 1 12.63 -8.52 -28.76
CA SER A 1 12.27 -8.28 -27.36
C SER A 1 10.84 -7.80 -27.36
N ARG A 2 9.89 -8.58 -26.83
CA ARG A 2 8.52 -8.06 -26.68
C ARG A 2 8.53 -7.13 -25.48
N GLU A 3 7.99 -5.93 -25.67
CA GLU A 3 7.55 -5.07 -24.58
C GLU A 3 6.37 -5.81 -23.93
N ASP A 4 6.65 -6.70 -22.98
CA ASP A 4 5.64 -7.48 -22.26
C ASP A 4 5.08 -6.69 -21.07
N GLY A 5 5.01 -5.37 -21.19
CA GLY A 5 4.42 -4.50 -20.17
C GLY A 5 2.98 -4.14 -20.50
N HIS A 6 2.09 -4.16 -19.51
CA HIS A 6 0.73 -3.66 -19.67
C HIS A 6 0.63 -2.26 -19.06
N VAL A 7 -0.03 -1.34 -19.76
CA VAL A 7 -0.36 0.00 -19.25
C VAL A 7 -1.87 0.17 -19.29
N GLY A 8 -2.45 0.64 -18.19
CA GLY A 8 -3.87 0.82 -18.01
C GLY A 8 -4.22 2.02 -17.12
N ASP A 9 -5.35 2.64 -17.43
CA ASP A 9 -5.92 3.71 -16.64
C ASP A 9 -6.86 3.14 -15.57
N VAL A 10 -6.99 3.85 -14.45
CA VAL A 10 -8.01 3.57 -13.43
C VAL A 10 -8.97 4.75 -13.34
N GLU A 11 -10.26 4.50 -13.58
CA GLU A 11 -11.31 5.47 -13.29
C GLU A 11 -12.05 5.09 -12.01
N LEU A 12 -12.05 6.00 -11.04
CA LEU A 12 -12.82 5.86 -9.80
C LEU A 12 -14.14 6.62 -9.94
N LEU A 13 -15.24 5.94 -9.63
CA LEU A 13 -16.59 6.50 -9.67
C LEU A 13 -17.22 6.46 -8.29
N VAL A 14 -17.72 7.60 -7.82
CA VAL A 14 -18.62 7.67 -6.67
C VAL A 14 -20.04 7.80 -7.20
N VAL A 15 -20.87 6.83 -6.85
CA VAL A 15 -22.21 6.66 -7.41
C VAL A 15 -23.25 6.81 -6.31
N ASP A 16 -24.30 7.58 -6.60
CA ASP A 16 -25.47 7.66 -5.74
C ASP A 16 -26.20 6.32 -5.70
N ARG A 17 -26.33 5.73 -4.52
CA ARG A 17 -26.89 4.38 -4.35
C ARG A 17 -28.31 4.24 -4.90
N ASN A 18 -29.14 5.29 -4.82
CA ASN A 18 -30.55 5.21 -5.16
C ASN A 18 -30.79 5.53 -6.64
N SER A 19 -30.29 6.68 -7.09
CA SER A 19 -30.45 7.16 -8.47
C SER A 19 -29.49 6.51 -9.46
N ARG A 20 -28.42 5.85 -8.97
CA ARG A 20 -27.33 5.27 -9.77
C ARG A 20 -26.57 6.30 -10.61
N GLN A 21 -26.76 7.59 -10.33
CA GLN A 21 -26.04 8.66 -11.01
C GLN A 21 -24.61 8.74 -10.48
N VAL A 22 -23.66 8.92 -11.40
CA VAL A 22 -22.27 9.24 -11.05
C VAL A 22 -22.25 10.64 -10.45
N ARG A 23 -21.86 10.74 -9.18
CA ARG A 23 -21.73 11.99 -8.43
C ARG A 23 -20.36 12.60 -8.63
N GLN A 24 -19.32 11.78 -8.56
CA GLN A 24 -17.93 12.19 -8.79
C GLN A 24 -17.22 11.12 -9.61
N ARG A 25 -16.22 11.56 -10.38
CA ARG A 25 -15.31 10.69 -11.11
C ARG A 25 -13.89 11.20 -11.02
N LEU A 26 -12.92 10.30 -11.03
CA LEU A 26 -11.49 10.64 -11.07
C LEU A 26 -10.79 9.62 -11.96
N LEU A 27 -10.28 10.08 -13.10
CA LEU A 27 -9.41 9.30 -13.98
C LEU A 27 -7.96 9.40 -13.48
N GLN A 28 -7.28 8.26 -13.45
CA GLN A 28 -5.87 8.13 -13.14
C GLN A 28 -5.16 7.48 -14.32
N PRO A 29 -4.63 8.30 -15.24
CA PRO A 29 -3.97 7.79 -16.43
C PRO A 29 -2.72 6.99 -16.07
N GLY A 30 -2.55 5.82 -16.69
CA GLY A 30 -1.36 4.97 -16.55
C GLY A 30 -1.10 4.46 -15.13
N LEU A 31 -2.11 4.41 -14.27
CA LEU A 31 -1.95 3.97 -12.87
C LEU A 31 -1.56 2.49 -12.73
N ILE A 32 -1.88 1.67 -13.73
CA ILE A 32 -1.63 0.23 -13.74
C ILE A 32 -0.60 -0.01 -14.84
N THR A 33 0.66 -0.06 -14.46
CA THR A 33 1.81 -0.35 -15.31
C THR A 33 2.59 -1.55 -14.77
N ASP A 34 2.36 -2.73 -15.34
CA ASP A 34 3.13 -3.92 -14.95
C ASP A 34 4.15 -4.34 -16.02
N ASP A 35 5.29 -4.89 -15.56
CA ASP A 35 6.32 -5.52 -16.38
C ASP A 35 6.92 -6.76 -15.67
N ALA A 36 8.15 -6.66 -15.15
CA ALA A 36 8.80 -7.66 -14.32
C ALA A 36 8.13 -7.80 -12.94
N ILE A 37 7.47 -6.75 -12.45
CA ILE A 37 6.64 -6.80 -11.25
C ILE A 37 5.17 -6.75 -11.67
N ALA A 38 4.46 -7.86 -11.50
CA ALA A 38 3.09 -7.98 -11.95
C ALA A 38 2.10 -7.48 -10.91
N ILE A 39 1.02 -6.83 -11.36
CA ILE A 39 -0.13 -6.51 -10.52
C ILE A 39 -0.93 -7.79 -10.26
N ARG A 40 -1.09 -8.14 -8.98
CA ARG A 40 -1.77 -9.35 -8.51
C ARG A 40 -3.21 -9.09 -8.14
N LYS A 41 -3.48 -7.93 -7.56
CA LYS A 41 -4.76 -7.62 -6.96
C LYS A 41 -4.99 -6.13 -6.93
N ILE A 42 -6.23 -5.73 -7.19
CA ILE A 42 -6.72 -4.37 -6.96
C ILE A 42 -7.99 -4.47 -6.13
N GLU A 43 -8.05 -3.76 -5.01
CA GLU A 43 -9.23 -3.79 -4.14
C GLU A 43 -9.48 -2.46 -3.43
N PHE A 44 -10.73 -2.24 -3.03
CA PHE A 44 -11.07 -1.10 -2.19
C PHE A 44 -10.74 -1.40 -0.72
N ASP A 45 -10.12 -0.42 -0.07
CA ASP A 45 -9.92 -0.40 1.39
C ASP A 45 -10.99 0.51 2.01
N THR A 46 -11.94 -0.10 2.73
CA THR A 46 -13.03 0.62 3.40
C THR A 46 -12.73 0.90 4.87
N GLY A 47 -11.45 1.10 5.21
CA GLY A 47 -11.03 1.54 6.54
C GLY A 47 -11.71 2.84 6.99
N ARG A 48 -11.68 3.12 8.30
CA ARG A 48 -12.36 4.29 8.89
C ARG A 48 -11.54 5.58 8.70
N TYR A 49 -11.43 6.06 7.46
CA TYR A 49 -10.69 7.28 7.12
C TYR A 49 -11.57 8.54 7.21
N GLY A 50 -11.98 8.90 8.43
CA GLY A 50 -12.67 10.17 8.66
C GLY A 50 -11.67 11.33 8.75
N LEU A 51 -11.53 12.13 7.70
CA LEU A 51 -10.51 13.19 7.59
C LEU A 51 -10.96 14.49 8.29
N ALA A 52 -12.24 14.83 8.19
CA ALA A 52 -12.86 16.00 8.84
C ALA A 52 -14.37 15.76 9.00
N PRO A 53 -15.12 16.61 9.74
CA PRO A 53 -16.58 16.50 9.79
C PRO A 53 -17.15 16.60 8.37
N GLY A 54 -17.93 15.60 7.97
CA GLY A 54 -18.50 15.52 6.61
C GLY A 54 -17.49 15.17 5.51
N VAL A 55 -16.24 14.83 5.84
CA VAL A 55 -15.22 14.41 4.86
C VAL A 55 -14.66 13.05 5.23
N THR A 56 -14.96 12.06 4.41
CA THR A 56 -14.44 10.70 4.52
C THR A 56 -13.55 10.37 3.33
N ALA A 57 -12.65 9.40 3.50
CA ALA A 57 -11.91 8.80 2.40
C ALA A 57 -12.17 7.30 2.32
N PHE A 58 -11.95 6.75 1.13
CA PHE A 58 -11.78 5.32 0.90
C PHE A 58 -10.39 5.09 0.29
N GLY A 59 -9.88 3.87 0.42
CA GLY A 59 -8.61 3.49 -0.17
C GLY A 59 -8.76 2.65 -1.43
N LEU A 60 -7.74 2.70 -2.28
CA LEU A 60 -7.46 1.72 -3.31
C LEU A 60 -6.16 1.05 -2.94
N ARG A 61 -6.16 -0.28 -2.88
CA ARG A 61 -4.98 -1.10 -2.70
C ARG A 61 -4.60 -1.74 -4.02
N ILE A 62 -3.32 -1.68 -4.37
CA ILE A 62 -2.75 -2.39 -5.51
C ILE A 62 -1.63 -3.27 -4.96
N GLU A 63 -1.78 -4.57 -5.17
CA GLU A 63 -0.78 -5.56 -4.80
C GLU A 63 0.06 -5.89 -6.03
N MET A 64 1.37 -5.80 -5.86
CA MET A 64 2.38 -6.03 -6.88
C MET A 64 3.32 -7.13 -6.38
N ALA A 65 3.72 -8.06 -7.26
CA ALA A 65 4.70 -9.07 -6.89
C ALA A 65 5.48 -9.60 -8.09
N ASN A 66 6.75 -9.90 -7.88
CA ASN A 66 7.54 -10.62 -8.87
C ASN A 66 7.22 -12.13 -8.84
N HIS A 67 7.93 -12.89 -9.66
CA HIS A 67 7.82 -14.35 -9.74
C HIS A 67 9.05 -15.09 -9.24
N SER A 68 10.06 -14.38 -8.73
CA SER A 68 11.32 -15.00 -8.31
C SER A 68 11.12 -15.74 -6.99
N GLN A 69 11.52 -17.00 -6.94
CA GLN A 69 11.58 -17.76 -5.69
C GLN A 69 12.87 -17.50 -4.92
N ALA A 70 13.97 -17.22 -5.64
CA ALA A 70 15.25 -16.89 -5.03
C ALA A 70 15.22 -15.49 -4.43
N ASP A 71 14.60 -14.54 -5.13
CA ASP A 71 14.54 -13.13 -4.76
C ASP A 71 13.08 -12.66 -4.67
N PRO A 72 12.26 -13.23 -3.76
CA PRO A 72 10.85 -12.89 -3.71
C PRO A 72 10.67 -11.40 -3.42
N PHE A 73 9.69 -10.79 -4.08
CA PHE A 73 9.27 -9.42 -3.81
C PHE A 73 7.75 -9.33 -3.94
N SER A 74 7.11 -8.73 -2.94
CA SER A 74 5.74 -8.25 -3.06
C SER A 74 5.52 -6.98 -2.25
N GLU A 75 4.67 -6.11 -2.76
CA GLU A 75 4.27 -4.87 -2.11
C GLU A 75 2.76 -4.66 -2.26
N THR A 76 2.12 -4.10 -1.25
CA THR A 76 0.76 -3.54 -1.37
C THR A 76 0.85 -2.05 -1.10
N ASP A 77 0.60 -1.23 -2.11
CA ASP A 77 0.43 0.20 -1.93
C ASP A 77 -1.01 0.54 -1.56
N LEU A 78 -1.17 1.60 -0.77
CA LEU A 78 -2.44 2.20 -0.43
C LEU A 78 -2.48 3.65 -0.93
N ARG A 79 -3.50 3.95 -1.71
CA ARG A 79 -3.90 5.31 -2.09
C ARG A 79 -5.18 5.66 -1.37
N LEU A 80 -5.33 6.89 -0.86
CA LEU A 80 -6.56 7.36 -0.23
C LEU A 80 -7.20 8.47 -1.05
N TYR A 81 -8.52 8.39 -1.21
CA TYR A 81 -9.31 9.35 -1.96
C TYR A 81 -10.37 9.97 -1.06
N ALA A 82 -10.26 11.27 -0.81
CA ALA A 82 -11.23 12.04 -0.04
C ALA A 82 -12.45 12.36 -0.90
N VAL A 83 -13.63 12.11 -0.32
CA VAL A 83 -14.93 12.54 -0.85
C VAL A 83 -15.40 13.71 0.01
N ALA A 84 -15.49 14.89 -0.60
CA ALA A 84 -15.87 16.14 0.06
C ALA A 84 -16.84 16.94 -0.81
N GLY A 85 -18.13 16.90 -0.46
CA GLY A 85 -19.18 17.49 -1.31
C GLY A 85 -19.14 16.88 -2.71
N ASP A 86 -18.98 17.70 -3.74
CA ASP A 86 -18.93 17.27 -5.15
C ASP A 86 -17.50 16.95 -5.64
N ALA A 87 -16.50 16.88 -4.75
CA ALA A 87 -15.11 16.60 -5.11
C ALA A 87 -14.67 15.19 -4.69
N LEU A 88 -13.98 14.50 -5.59
CA LEU A 88 -13.18 13.30 -5.33
C LEU A 88 -11.70 13.64 -5.58
N ARG A 89 -10.87 13.51 -4.54
CA ARG A 89 -9.45 13.91 -4.60
C ARG A 89 -8.56 12.84 -4.02
N MET A 90 -7.48 12.49 -4.71
CA MET A 90 -6.42 11.71 -4.09
C MET A 90 -5.71 12.56 -3.04
N VAL A 91 -5.57 12.03 -1.83
CA VAL A 91 -4.96 12.70 -0.68
C VAL A 91 -3.80 11.91 -0.09
N LEU A 92 -3.66 10.63 -0.41
CA LEU A 92 -2.48 9.82 -0.11
C LEU A 92 -2.15 9.05 -1.40
N ASP A 93 -0.90 9.16 -1.84
CA ASP A 93 -0.45 8.68 -3.14
C ASP A 93 0.67 7.65 -2.94
N GLY A 94 0.30 6.38 -2.86
CA GLY A 94 1.24 5.25 -2.79
C GLY A 94 2.00 5.15 -1.46
N LEU A 95 1.33 4.70 -0.39
CA LEU A 95 1.97 4.29 0.85
C LEU A 95 2.02 2.76 0.96
N VAL A 96 3.21 2.20 1.15
CA VAL A 96 3.39 0.75 1.38
C VAL A 96 2.71 0.35 2.69
N VAL A 97 1.66 -0.47 2.59
CA VAL A 97 0.93 -1.00 3.76
C VAL A 97 1.23 -2.46 4.06
N ALA A 98 1.78 -3.18 3.09
CA ALA A 98 2.36 -4.49 3.28
C ALA A 98 3.55 -4.68 2.34
N GLY A 99 4.60 -5.34 2.82
CA GLY A 99 5.76 -5.68 2.03
C GLY A 99 6.30 -7.04 2.41
N ASN A 100 6.89 -7.74 1.45
CA ASN A 100 7.64 -8.97 1.66
C ASN A 100 8.81 -8.99 0.69
N GLY A 101 9.97 -9.40 1.17
CA GLY A 101 11.16 -9.53 0.35
C GLY A 101 12.21 -10.43 0.97
N GLY A 102 13.22 -10.78 0.20
CA GLY A 102 14.36 -11.54 0.70
C GLY A 102 15.21 -12.12 -0.41
N GLU A 103 16.19 -12.91 0.01
CA GLU A 103 17.04 -13.71 -0.85
C GLU A 103 17.15 -15.11 -0.24
N GLY A 104 17.07 -16.15 -1.06
CA GLY A 104 17.17 -17.52 -0.62
C GLY A 104 17.70 -18.46 -1.70
N ASP A 105 18.10 -19.64 -1.27
CA ASP A 105 18.64 -20.71 -2.12
C ASP A 105 17.57 -21.51 -2.89
N THR A 106 16.30 -21.06 -2.88
CA THR A 106 15.10 -21.73 -3.41
C THR A 106 14.70 -23.04 -2.72
N ASN A 107 15.38 -23.41 -1.64
CA ASN A 107 15.13 -24.65 -0.90
C ASN A 107 14.79 -24.38 0.57
N CYS A 108 15.65 -23.72 1.31
CA CYS A 108 15.44 -23.36 2.71
C CYS A 108 16.27 -22.15 3.16
N ALA A 109 17.58 -22.14 2.90
CA ALA A 109 18.46 -21.15 3.49
C ALA A 109 18.25 -19.78 2.85
N GLY A 110 18.12 -18.73 3.67
CA GLY A 110 17.94 -17.37 3.16
C GLY A 110 17.81 -16.31 4.23
N SER A 111 17.52 -15.09 3.78
CA SER A 111 17.21 -13.94 4.63
C SER A 111 15.97 -13.25 4.09
N PHE A 112 14.92 -13.20 4.90
CA PHE A 112 13.61 -12.68 4.52
C PHE A 112 13.15 -11.60 5.48
N HIS A 113 12.33 -10.69 4.96
CA HIS A 113 11.69 -9.65 5.74
C HIS A 113 10.26 -9.45 5.27
N SER A 114 9.40 -9.05 6.21
CA SER A 114 8.05 -8.59 5.91
C SER A 114 7.73 -7.33 6.69
N SER A 115 6.86 -6.49 6.14
CA SER A 115 6.36 -5.30 6.80
C SER A 115 4.84 -5.22 6.71
N ARG A 116 4.23 -4.62 7.74
CA ARG A 116 2.82 -4.24 7.74
C ARG A 116 2.68 -2.86 8.35
N VAL A 117 1.84 -2.02 7.74
CA VAL A 117 1.53 -0.69 8.26
C VAL A 117 0.05 -0.60 8.60
N SER A 118 -0.22 -0.15 9.82
CA SER A 118 -1.57 0.22 10.26
C SER A 118 -1.73 1.73 10.28
N LEU A 119 -2.87 2.23 9.79
CA LEU A 119 -3.19 3.65 9.77
C LEU A 119 -4.27 3.97 10.80
N THR A 120 -4.07 5.04 11.56
CA THR A 120 -5.07 5.56 12.51
C THR A 120 -5.21 7.07 12.35
N MET A 121 -6.45 7.55 12.28
CA MET A 121 -6.72 8.99 12.26
C MET A 121 -6.41 9.61 13.65
N GLY A 122 -5.46 10.54 13.69
CA GLY A 122 -5.05 11.26 14.90
C GLY A 122 -6.03 12.35 15.31
N ALA A 123 -5.88 12.91 16.52
CA ALA A 123 -6.73 14.01 16.97
C ALA A 123 -6.32 15.38 16.39
N ALA A 124 -5.01 15.56 16.15
CA ALA A 124 -4.46 16.77 15.55
C ALA A 124 -4.92 16.94 14.10
N ARG A 125 -4.98 18.19 13.65
CA ARG A 125 -5.37 18.56 12.28
C ARG A 125 -4.40 19.56 11.70
N HIS A 126 -4.12 19.43 10.41
CA HIS A 126 -3.37 20.40 9.62
C HIS A 126 -4.15 20.64 8.32
N HIS A 127 -4.24 21.91 7.92
CA HIS A 127 -4.95 22.33 6.70
C HIS A 127 -6.36 21.71 6.55
N GLY A 128 -7.08 21.58 7.67
CA GLY A 128 -8.46 21.09 7.74
C GLY A 128 -8.62 19.58 7.96
N TYR A 129 -7.62 18.77 7.65
CA TYR A 129 -7.69 17.30 7.78
C TYR A 129 -6.93 16.78 9.00
N ARG A 130 -7.41 15.67 9.56
CA ARG A 130 -6.74 14.97 10.67
C ARG A 130 -5.40 14.40 10.23
N ASP A 131 -4.41 14.45 11.09
CA ASP A 131 -3.16 13.75 10.87
C ASP A 131 -3.39 12.23 10.82
N ILE A 132 -2.56 11.51 10.07
CA ILE A 132 -2.56 10.06 10.04
C ILE A 132 -1.34 9.57 10.81
N THR A 133 -1.56 8.71 11.81
CA THR A 133 -0.48 7.94 12.42
C THR A 133 -0.35 6.63 11.65
N ALA A 134 0.83 6.39 11.07
CA ALA A 134 1.19 5.13 10.45
C ALA A 134 2.15 4.38 11.38
N VAL A 135 1.78 3.16 11.78
CA VAL A 135 2.64 2.28 12.58
C VAL A 135 3.06 1.11 11.71
N GLU A 136 4.34 1.12 11.35
CA GLU A 136 5.03 0.06 10.63
C GLU A 136 5.56 -0.95 11.65
N ARG A 137 5.28 -2.22 11.40
CA ARG A 137 5.97 -3.36 12.01
C ARG A 137 6.77 -4.08 10.93
N THR A 138 8.05 -4.31 11.19
CA THR A 138 8.92 -5.14 10.36
C THR A 138 9.32 -6.40 11.13
N ASP A 139 9.20 -7.53 10.47
CA ASP A 139 9.63 -8.84 10.94
C ASP A 139 10.72 -9.38 10.00
N THR A 140 11.69 -10.12 10.53
CA THR A 140 12.75 -10.77 9.74
C THR A 140 12.84 -12.24 10.11
N ASP A 141 13.31 -13.06 9.17
CA ASP A 141 13.58 -14.48 9.38
C ASP A 141 14.81 -14.92 8.59
N GLU A 142 15.63 -15.79 9.17
CA GLU A 142 16.81 -16.38 8.55
C GLU A 142 16.71 -17.90 8.59
N PRO A 143 15.80 -18.51 7.82
CA PRO A 143 15.58 -19.95 7.87
C PRO A 143 16.84 -20.71 7.43
N SER A 144 17.06 -21.88 8.03
CA SER A 144 18.14 -22.79 7.64
C SER A 144 17.80 -24.26 7.95
N PRO A 145 18.37 -25.23 7.21
CA PRO A 145 18.16 -26.64 7.50
C PRO A 145 18.80 -27.04 8.84
N ASP A 146 18.09 -27.86 9.63
CA ASP A 146 18.68 -28.52 10.79
C ASP A 146 19.51 -29.76 10.39
N LYS A 147 19.93 -30.55 11.40
CA LYS A 147 20.75 -31.75 11.20
C LYS A 147 20.04 -32.85 10.42
N ASP A 148 18.70 -32.87 10.45
CA ASP A 148 17.86 -33.85 9.76
C ASP A 148 17.43 -33.34 8.38
N GLY A 149 17.81 -32.10 8.02
CA GLY A 149 17.49 -31.45 6.76
C GLY A 149 16.14 -30.74 6.78
N GLU A 150 15.46 -30.66 7.92
CA GLU A 150 14.20 -29.95 8.07
C GLU A 150 14.44 -28.45 8.17
N CYS A 151 13.64 -27.66 7.46
CA CYS A 151 13.82 -26.21 7.41
C CYS A 151 13.30 -25.55 8.69
N GLN A 152 14.19 -24.93 9.45
CA GLN A 152 13.86 -24.27 10.72
C GLN A 152 13.87 -22.76 10.57
N SER A 153 12.85 -22.09 11.11
CA SER A 153 12.77 -20.63 11.17
C SER A 153 13.62 -20.08 12.32
N HIS A 154 14.28 -18.94 12.08
CA HIS A 154 15.11 -18.22 13.03
C HIS A 154 14.70 -16.74 13.04
N PRO A 155 13.54 -16.42 13.65
CA PRO A 155 12.98 -15.08 13.57
C PRO A 155 13.81 -14.08 14.36
N GLY A 156 14.03 -12.92 13.75
CA GLY A 156 14.63 -11.77 14.41
C GLY A 156 13.66 -11.11 15.40
N LYS A 157 14.17 -10.10 16.11
CA LYS A 157 13.31 -9.26 16.96
C LYS A 157 12.50 -8.30 16.07
N PRO A 158 11.16 -8.26 16.21
CA PRO A 158 10.34 -7.33 15.45
C PRO A 158 10.70 -5.87 15.76
N VAL A 159 10.67 -5.02 14.74
CA VAL A 159 10.96 -3.60 14.85
C VAL A 159 9.69 -2.81 14.54
N ASN A 160 9.33 -1.87 15.41
CA ASN A 160 8.21 -0.97 15.16
C ASN A 160 8.73 0.45 14.86
N ARG A 161 8.13 1.11 13.88
CA ARG A 161 8.36 2.53 13.58
C ARG A 161 7.04 3.26 13.45
N THR A 162 6.99 4.48 13.98
CA THR A 162 5.80 5.32 13.93
C THR A 162 6.09 6.56 13.11
N TYR A 163 5.22 6.83 12.14
CA TYR A 163 5.26 8.00 11.29
C TYR A 163 3.99 8.82 11.50
N ARG A 164 4.13 10.16 11.48
CA ARG A 164 2.98 11.07 11.49
C ARG A 164 2.90 11.76 10.14
N LEU A 165 1.84 11.48 9.39
CA LEU A 165 1.55 12.11 8.12
C LEU A 165 0.67 13.32 8.40
N ARG A 166 1.22 14.51 8.22
CA ARG A 166 0.48 15.77 8.33
C ARG A 166 -0.04 16.14 6.95
N TYR A 167 -1.31 16.48 6.85
CA TYR A 167 -1.87 16.97 5.60
C TYR A 167 -1.26 18.33 5.27
N ASP A 168 -0.70 18.50 4.07
CA ASP A 168 0.01 19.72 3.65
C ASP A 168 -0.90 20.77 2.98
N GLY A 169 -2.20 20.48 2.88
CA GLY A 169 -3.20 21.27 2.16
C GLY A 169 -3.60 20.67 0.82
N SER A 170 -2.79 19.76 0.26
CA SER A 170 -3.08 19.00 -0.95
C SER A 170 -3.07 17.50 -0.72
N ARG A 171 -2.08 16.96 0.01
CA ARG A 171 -1.87 15.53 0.23
C ARG A 171 -1.22 15.26 1.58
N TYR A 172 -1.15 13.98 1.94
CA TYR A 172 -0.32 13.45 3.01
C TYR A 172 1.02 13.04 2.39
N PRO A 173 2.13 13.74 2.71
CA PRO A 173 3.45 13.35 2.23
C PRO A 173 3.83 11.97 2.76
N VAL A 174 4.13 11.04 1.85
CA VAL A 174 4.57 9.69 2.21
C VAL A 174 6.06 9.72 2.56
N PRO A 175 6.47 9.22 3.74
CA PRO A 175 7.88 9.11 4.11
C PRO A 175 8.63 8.25 3.09
N GLY A 176 9.86 8.61 2.73
CA GLY A 176 10.61 7.89 1.69
C GLY A 176 10.74 6.39 1.92
N LYS A 177 10.78 5.94 3.19
CA LYS A 177 10.84 4.51 3.56
C LYS A 177 9.54 3.74 3.35
N LEU A 178 8.42 4.43 3.19
CA LEU A 178 7.09 3.85 2.96
C LEU A 178 6.52 4.27 1.60
N ARG A 179 7.34 4.87 0.74
CA ARG A 179 6.92 5.26 -0.60
C ARG A 179 6.84 4.01 -1.44
N ALA A 180 5.66 3.75 -1.98
CA ALA A 180 5.46 2.61 -2.86
C ALA A 180 6.28 2.76 -4.14
N MET A 181 6.59 1.61 -4.74
CA MET A 181 6.95 1.58 -6.15
C MET A 181 5.77 2.12 -6.95
N GLU A 182 6.03 2.88 -8.01
CA GLU A 182 4.96 3.29 -8.91
C GLU A 182 4.41 2.04 -9.60
N PRO A 183 3.11 1.75 -9.44
CA PRO A 183 2.47 0.59 -10.03
C PRO A 183 2.15 0.77 -11.51
#